data_AF-A0A1I7SKR5-F1
#
_entry.id   AF-A0A1I7SKR5-F1
#
_cell.length_a   1.000
_cell.length_b   1.000
_cell.length_c   1.000
_cell.angle_alpha   90.00
_cell.angle_beta   90.00
_cell.angle_gamma   90.00
#
_symmetry.space_group_name_H-M   'P 1'
#
loop_
_entity.id
_entity.type
_entity.pdbx_description
1 polymer ?
#
loop_
_entity_poly.entity_id
_entity_poly.type
_entity_poly.pdbx_seq_one_letter_code
_entity_poly.pdbx_strand_id
1 'polypeptide(L)'
;MLNEKFCGVARAMSNFDTLYFANNNSGVTVGTRNERIYIEGFNLLTLHFLALHRLLKNVRDLRIVIDVIANMPDEDELEFFTPETASAAGEMLRDFFPNATFSVAFEAEGNPPIARKIMPTLDVVRPRIQQIQCSLRHIAWFEGFRVDKVEIIKKRSCEGINRANLPFILKIGARQLLSHENIALSIFLDTE
;
A
#
# COMPACT_ATOMS: atom_id res chain seq x y z
N MET A 1 -12.93 22.66 9.31
CA MET A 1 -11.90 22.78 10.36
C MET A 1 -10.97 21.58 10.24
N LEU A 2 -9.70 21.77 9.87
CA LEU A 2 -8.70 20.69 9.89
C LEU A 2 -8.43 20.36 11.38
N ASN A 3 -8.72 19.11 11.72
CA ASN A 3 -9.10 18.59 13.04
C ASN A 3 -7.90 18.45 14.01
N GLU A 4 -8.12 18.39 15.33
CA GLU A 4 -7.06 18.14 16.35
C GLU A 4 -6.25 16.86 16.05
N LYS A 5 -6.93 15.86 15.46
CA LYS A 5 -6.30 14.63 14.95
C LYS A 5 -5.21 14.90 13.90
N PHE A 6 -5.37 15.88 13.01
CA PHE A 6 -4.35 16.23 12.03
C PHE A 6 -3.09 16.77 12.72
N CYS A 7 -3.25 17.58 13.77
CA CYS A 7 -2.13 18.10 14.55
C CYS A 7 -1.37 16.98 15.27
N GLY A 8 -2.06 15.97 15.80
CA GLY A 8 -1.44 14.75 16.36
C GLY A 8 -0.58 14.03 15.32
N VAL A 9 -1.17 13.69 14.17
CA VAL A 9 -0.45 13.04 13.07
C VAL A 9 0.72 13.88 12.56
N ALA A 10 0.56 15.20 12.44
CA ALA A 10 1.62 16.08 11.98
C ALA A 10 2.82 16.10 12.95
N ARG A 11 2.55 16.11 14.27
CA ARG A 11 3.60 16.01 15.30
C ARG A 11 4.27 14.64 15.30
N ALA A 12 3.52 13.58 15.06
CA ALA A 12 4.10 12.25 14.93
C ALA A 12 5.02 12.22 13.69
N MET A 13 4.49 12.61 12.52
CA MET A 13 5.17 12.59 11.24
C MET A 13 6.44 13.46 11.18
N SER A 14 6.59 14.49 12.00
CA SER A 14 7.83 15.29 12.02
C SER A 14 9.07 14.49 12.45
N ASN A 15 8.87 13.34 13.09
CA ASN A 15 9.95 12.48 13.59
C ASN A 15 10.08 11.16 12.81
N PHE A 16 9.22 10.92 11.81
CA PHE A 16 9.22 9.68 11.04
C PHE A 16 9.43 9.96 9.55
N ASP A 17 10.21 9.09 8.93
CA ASP A 17 10.42 9.03 7.49
C ASP A 17 9.39 8.15 6.78
N THR A 18 8.40 7.62 7.50
CA THR A 18 7.46 6.64 6.97
C THR A 18 6.01 7.13 7.09
N LEU A 19 5.35 7.30 5.94
CA LEU A 19 3.93 7.58 5.82
C LEU A 19 3.18 6.28 5.50
N TYR A 20 2.07 6.04 6.19
CA TYR A 20 1.18 4.92 5.94
C TYR A 20 -0.07 5.45 5.24
N PHE A 21 -0.44 4.80 4.16
CA PHE A 21 -1.68 4.97 3.44
C PHE A 21 -2.40 3.62 3.47
N ALA A 22 -3.67 3.59 3.88
CA ALA A 22 -4.44 2.35 3.85
C ALA A 22 -5.86 2.63 3.41
N ASN A 23 -6.40 1.77 2.54
CA ASN A 23 -7.84 1.64 2.40
C ASN A 23 -8.34 0.74 3.55
N ASN A 24 -9.43 1.09 4.20
CA ASN A 24 -10.09 0.24 5.21
C ASN A 24 -11.60 0.17 4.91
N ASN A 25 -12.35 -0.58 5.73
CA ASN A 25 -13.77 -0.86 5.52
C ASN A 25 -14.66 0.38 5.36
N SER A 26 -14.24 1.53 5.91
CA SER A 26 -15.10 2.73 5.96
C SER A 26 -14.53 3.90 5.13
N GLY A 27 -13.25 3.88 4.79
CA GLY A 27 -12.63 4.97 4.04
C GLY A 27 -11.17 4.74 3.69
N VAL A 28 -10.47 5.86 3.55
CA VAL A 28 -9.01 5.87 3.41
C VAL A 28 -8.42 6.45 4.68
N THR A 29 -7.28 5.90 5.08
CA THR A 29 -6.49 6.43 6.18
C THR A 29 -5.10 6.83 5.74
N VAL A 30 -4.58 7.91 6.33
CA VAL A 30 -3.21 8.38 6.10
C VAL A 30 -2.57 8.87 7.40
N GLY A 31 -1.29 8.57 7.61
CA GLY A 31 -0.55 9.04 8.80
C GLY A 31 0.63 8.17 9.16
N THR A 32 0.90 8.03 10.46
CA THR A 32 1.92 7.09 10.97
C THR A 32 1.31 5.72 11.23
N ARG A 33 2.13 4.78 11.72
CA ARG A 33 1.66 3.47 12.17
C ARG A 33 0.65 3.56 13.33
N ASN A 34 0.87 4.48 14.26
CA ASN A 34 0.10 4.57 15.50
C ASN A 34 -0.99 5.65 15.45
N GLU A 35 -0.76 6.71 14.66
CA GLU A 35 -1.73 7.79 14.49
C GLU A 35 -2.11 7.96 13.03
N ARG A 36 -3.38 7.78 12.73
CA ARG A 36 -3.94 7.85 11.37
C ARG A 36 -5.12 8.82 11.33
N ILE A 37 -5.20 9.55 10.22
CA ILE A 37 -6.34 10.38 9.87
C ILE A 37 -7.22 9.58 8.94
N TYR A 38 -8.50 9.61 9.21
CA TYR A 38 -9.51 8.91 8.41
C TYR A 38 -10.23 9.91 7.52
N ILE A 39 -10.46 9.52 6.27
CA ILE A 39 -10.87 10.38 5.16
C ILE A 39 -12.06 9.72 4.46
N GLU A 40 -13.17 10.46 4.40
CA GLU A 40 -14.47 10.01 3.83
C GLU A 40 -14.89 10.82 2.60
N GLY A 41 -13.94 11.43 1.89
CA GLY A 41 -14.28 12.19 0.69
C GLY A 41 -13.09 12.75 -0.06
N PHE A 42 -13.28 12.98 -1.37
CA PHE A 42 -12.21 13.38 -2.27
C PHE A 42 -11.61 14.75 -1.93
N ASN A 43 -12.45 15.76 -1.66
CA ASN A 43 -11.94 17.10 -1.28
C ASN A 43 -11.09 17.05 0.00
N LEU A 44 -11.50 16.22 0.97
CA LEU A 44 -10.72 16.01 2.18
C LEU A 44 -9.41 15.28 1.85
N LEU A 45 -9.43 14.25 1.00
CA LEU A 45 -8.23 13.55 0.55
C LEU A 45 -7.19 14.52 0.00
N THR A 46 -7.58 15.37 -0.95
CA THR A 46 -6.70 16.36 -1.57
C THR A 46 -6.12 17.35 -0.56
N LEU A 47 -6.96 17.86 0.35
CA LEU A 47 -6.50 18.80 1.40
C LEU A 47 -5.51 18.15 2.36
N HIS A 48 -5.75 16.91 2.78
CA HIS A 48 -4.86 16.18 3.67
C HIS A 48 -3.53 15.88 3.00
N PHE A 49 -3.55 15.47 1.73
CA PHE A 49 -2.32 15.20 0.96
C PHE A 49 -1.50 16.46 0.74
N LEU A 50 -2.13 17.60 0.43
CA LEU A 50 -1.44 18.88 0.32
C LEU A 50 -0.80 19.31 1.66
N ALA A 51 -1.51 19.10 2.77
CA ALA A 51 -0.99 19.44 4.08
C ALA A 51 0.19 18.54 4.48
N LEU A 52 0.10 17.23 4.22
CA LEU A 52 1.19 16.27 4.42
C LEU A 52 2.39 16.57 3.53
N HIS A 53 2.18 16.93 2.26
CA HIS A 53 3.24 17.37 1.36
C HIS A 53 4.04 18.53 1.96
N ARG A 54 3.35 19.56 2.44
CA ARG A 54 4.00 20.74 3.05
C ARG A 54 4.79 20.38 4.31
N LEU A 55 4.29 19.42 5.10
CA LEU A 55 4.96 18.93 6.29
C LEU A 55 6.22 18.11 5.96
N LEU A 56 6.12 17.26 4.94
CA LEU A 56 7.15 16.26 4.60
C LEU A 56 8.11 16.72 3.50
N LYS A 57 7.94 17.92 2.96
CA LYS A 57 8.74 18.43 1.82
C LYS A 57 10.26 18.37 2.00
N ASN A 58 10.73 18.38 3.26
CA ASN A 58 12.16 18.38 3.60
C ASN A 58 12.69 16.97 3.94
N VAL A 59 11.82 15.96 3.99
CA VAL A 59 12.21 14.56 4.24
C VAL A 59 12.83 14.01 2.96
N ARG A 60 14.13 13.70 3.00
CA ARG A 60 14.88 13.22 1.83
C ARG A 60 14.51 11.78 1.46
N ASP A 61 14.42 10.92 2.47
CA ASP A 61 14.23 9.48 2.30
C ASP A 61 12.83 9.05 2.76
N LEU A 62 11.79 9.66 2.19
CA LEU A 62 10.41 9.34 2.55
C LEU A 62 10.04 7.93 2.04
N ARG A 63 9.56 7.08 2.95
CA ARG A 63 8.93 5.80 2.64
C ARG A 63 7.42 5.93 2.75
N ILE A 64 6.70 5.47 1.74
CA ILE A 64 5.24 5.36 1.77
C ILE A 64 4.86 3.88 1.78
N VAL A 65 4.16 3.45 2.82
CA VAL A 65 3.61 2.10 2.94
C VAL A 65 2.13 2.14 2.59
N ILE A 66 1.75 1.44 1.53
CA ILE A 66 0.37 1.25 1.09
C ILE A 66 -0.11 -0.09 1.66
N ASP A 67 -0.90 -0.03 2.73
CA ASP A 67 -1.56 -1.18 3.32
C ASP A 67 -2.88 -1.43 2.57
N VAL A 68 -2.97 -2.56 1.88
CA VAL A 68 -4.16 -2.99 1.17
C VAL A 68 -4.95 -3.94 2.06
N ILE A 69 -5.97 -3.39 2.72
CA ILE A 69 -6.91 -4.15 3.55
C ILE A 69 -8.04 -4.60 2.64
N ALA A 70 -8.02 -5.88 2.26
CA ALA A 70 -9.02 -6.45 1.34
C ALA A 70 -10.20 -7.12 2.08
N ASN A 71 -10.33 -6.94 3.40
CA ASN A 71 -11.48 -7.37 4.21
C ASN A 71 -12.62 -6.33 4.26
N MET A 72 -12.76 -5.50 3.22
CA MET A 72 -13.86 -4.52 3.17
C MET A 72 -15.19 -5.27 3.01
N PRO A 73 -16.31 -4.79 3.59
CA PRO A 73 -17.62 -5.34 3.27
C PRO A 73 -17.95 -5.10 1.80
N ASP A 74 -18.94 -5.83 1.29
CA ASP A 74 -19.35 -5.82 -0.11
C ASP A 74 -19.51 -4.41 -0.70
N GLU A 75 -19.42 -4.32 -2.03
CA GLU A 75 -19.04 -3.20 -2.90
C GLU A 75 -19.61 -1.79 -2.64
N ASP A 76 -20.54 -1.61 -1.69
CA ASP A 76 -21.30 -0.40 -1.38
C ASP A 76 -20.71 0.49 -0.27
N GLU A 77 -19.76 0.05 0.55
CA GLU A 77 -19.34 0.83 1.74
C GLU A 77 -18.27 1.92 1.51
N LEU A 78 -17.72 2.03 0.30
CA LEU A 78 -16.78 3.10 -0.08
C LEU A 78 -17.27 3.89 -1.30
N GLU A 79 -18.46 4.49 -1.20
CA GLU A 79 -19.07 5.28 -2.29
C GLU A 79 -18.09 6.27 -2.95
N PHE A 80 -17.16 6.85 -2.16
CA PHE A 80 -16.22 7.84 -2.70
C PHE A 80 -14.92 7.24 -3.29
N PHE A 81 -14.48 6.05 -2.86
CA PHE A 81 -13.18 5.48 -3.29
C PHE A 81 -13.35 4.61 -4.54
N THR A 82 -13.87 5.23 -5.59
CA THR A 82 -14.02 4.67 -6.93
C THR A 82 -12.66 4.45 -7.61
N PRO A 83 -12.57 3.69 -8.72
CA PRO A 83 -11.35 3.54 -9.49
C PRO A 83 -10.72 4.88 -9.94
N GLU A 84 -11.54 5.88 -10.28
CA GLU A 84 -11.09 7.23 -10.65
C GLU A 84 -10.46 7.93 -9.44
N THR A 85 -11.09 7.82 -8.28
CA THR A 85 -10.55 8.37 -7.03
C THR A 85 -9.26 7.67 -6.63
N ALA A 86 -9.16 6.36 -6.81
CA ALA A 86 -7.94 5.60 -6.59
C ALA A 86 -6.81 6.04 -7.54
N SER A 87 -7.11 6.25 -8.82
CA SER A 87 -6.15 6.76 -9.80
C SER A 87 -5.65 8.16 -9.38
N ALA A 88 -6.57 9.06 -9.06
CA ALA A 88 -6.24 10.42 -8.61
C ALA A 88 -5.41 10.41 -7.31
N ALA A 89 -5.72 9.52 -6.36
CA ALA A 89 -4.91 9.32 -5.16
C ALA A 89 -3.48 8.88 -5.51
N GLY A 90 -3.33 7.98 -6.48
CA GLY A 90 -2.03 7.55 -6.99
C GLY A 90 -1.24 8.70 -7.61
N GLU A 91 -1.89 9.55 -8.41
CA GLU A 91 -1.27 10.73 -9.01
C GLU A 91 -0.82 11.72 -7.94
N MET A 92 -1.67 12.01 -6.94
CA MET A 92 -1.28 12.87 -5.83
C MET A 92 -0.10 12.29 -5.03
N LEU A 93 -0.07 10.97 -4.78
CA LEU A 93 1.07 10.32 -4.13
C LEU A 93 2.35 10.49 -4.95
N ARG A 94 2.28 10.27 -6.27
CA ARG A 94 3.42 10.40 -7.18
C ARG A 94 3.93 11.84 -7.26
N ASP A 95 3.02 12.81 -7.35
CA ASP A 95 3.34 14.20 -7.68
C ASP A 95 3.70 15.01 -6.43
N PHE A 96 3.01 14.78 -5.30
CA PHE A 96 3.32 15.48 -4.06
C PHE A 96 4.50 14.85 -3.31
N PHE A 97 4.82 13.59 -3.55
CA PHE A 97 5.95 12.92 -2.91
C PHE A 97 6.93 12.38 -3.95
N PRO A 98 7.60 13.27 -4.72
CA PRO A 98 8.44 12.86 -5.85
C PRO A 98 9.63 12.00 -5.45
N ASN A 99 10.15 12.17 -4.23
CA ASN A 99 11.29 11.42 -3.71
C ASN A 99 10.88 10.16 -2.93
N ALA A 100 9.58 9.87 -2.82
CA ALA A 100 9.12 8.76 -2.02
C ALA A 100 9.41 7.41 -2.68
N THR A 101 9.82 6.45 -1.85
CA THR A 101 9.84 5.03 -2.19
C THR A 101 8.57 4.36 -1.67
N PHE A 102 8.03 3.40 -2.40
CA PHE A 102 6.76 2.77 -2.04
C PHE A 102 6.96 1.33 -1.59
N SER A 103 6.21 0.93 -0.57
CA SER A 103 6.04 -0.47 -0.18
C SER A 103 4.56 -0.80 -0.17
N VAL A 104 4.15 -1.95 -0.70
CA VAL A 104 2.75 -2.38 -0.70
C VAL A 104 2.60 -3.60 0.18
N ALA A 105 1.59 -3.64 1.03
CA ALA A 105 1.31 -4.77 1.90
C ALA A 105 -0.16 -5.18 1.82
N PHE A 106 -0.45 -6.34 1.23
CA PHE A 106 -1.78 -6.93 1.21
C PHE A 106 -2.03 -7.74 2.48
N GLU A 107 -3.15 -7.49 3.14
CA GLU A 107 -3.62 -8.39 4.17
C GLU A 107 -4.01 -9.74 3.56
N ALA A 108 -3.40 -10.81 4.07
CA ALA A 108 -3.39 -12.15 3.47
C ALA A 108 -4.77 -12.84 3.38
N GLU A 109 -5.81 -12.25 3.96
CA GLU A 109 -7.15 -12.85 4.12
C GLU A 109 -8.22 -12.14 3.28
N GLY A 110 -7.87 -11.06 2.57
CA GLY A 110 -8.87 -10.22 1.92
C GLY A 110 -9.44 -10.73 0.60
N ASN A 111 -10.62 -10.21 0.27
CA ASN A 111 -11.42 -10.49 -0.92
C ASN A 111 -10.74 -9.92 -2.19
N PRO A 112 -10.41 -10.77 -3.19
CA PRO A 112 -9.69 -10.35 -4.38
C PRO A 112 -10.31 -9.17 -5.17
N PRO A 113 -11.61 -9.19 -5.53
CA PRO A 113 -12.33 -8.05 -6.09
C PRO A 113 -12.14 -6.72 -5.36
N ILE A 114 -12.14 -6.74 -4.03
CA ILE A 114 -12.08 -5.53 -3.20
C ILE A 114 -10.69 -4.90 -3.28
N ALA A 115 -9.65 -5.73 -3.28
CA ALA A 115 -8.30 -5.26 -3.53
C ALA A 115 -8.14 -4.69 -4.96
N ARG A 116 -9.01 -5.02 -5.93
CA ARG A 116 -8.92 -4.40 -7.26
C ARG A 116 -9.19 -2.90 -7.23
N LYS A 117 -9.97 -2.39 -6.26
CA LYS A 117 -10.28 -0.95 -6.15
C LYS A 117 -9.02 -0.09 -5.93
N ILE A 118 -7.98 -0.63 -5.29
CA ILE A 118 -6.72 0.11 -5.07
C ILE A 118 -5.71 -0.07 -6.22
N MET A 119 -5.95 -0.97 -7.18
CA MET A 119 -5.01 -1.21 -8.28
C MET A 119 -4.71 0.05 -9.10
N PRO A 120 -5.69 0.92 -9.43
CA PRO A 120 -5.39 2.16 -10.13
C PRO A 120 -4.37 3.05 -9.37
N THR A 121 -4.42 3.08 -8.03
CA THR A 121 -3.39 3.77 -7.23
C THR A 121 -2.02 3.12 -7.43
N LEU A 122 -1.96 1.78 -7.34
CA LEU A 122 -0.71 1.04 -7.46
C LEU A 122 -0.09 1.17 -8.85
N ASP A 123 -0.91 1.22 -9.90
CA ASP A 123 -0.45 1.36 -11.29
C ASP A 123 0.28 2.67 -11.51
N VAL A 124 -0.22 3.76 -10.92
CA VAL A 124 0.41 5.09 -11.02
C VAL A 124 1.74 5.15 -10.29
N VAL A 125 1.85 4.54 -9.09
CA VAL A 125 3.08 4.56 -8.29
C VAL A 125 4.01 3.39 -8.58
N ARG A 126 3.59 2.46 -9.45
CA ARG A 126 4.29 1.22 -9.83
C ARG A 126 5.80 1.40 -10.04
N PRO A 127 6.28 2.41 -10.79
CA PRO A 127 7.72 2.57 -11.05
C PRO A 127 8.57 2.82 -9.80
N ARG A 128 7.95 3.23 -8.69
CA ARG A 128 8.63 3.56 -7.42
C ARG A 128 8.35 2.55 -6.30
N ILE A 129 7.60 1.48 -6.58
CA ILE A 129 7.37 0.39 -5.63
C ILE A 129 8.66 -0.43 -5.49
N GLN A 130 9.19 -0.47 -4.28
CA GLN A 130 10.43 -1.19 -3.94
C GLN A 130 10.19 -2.52 -3.25
N GLN A 131 9.04 -2.66 -2.59
CA GLN A 131 8.72 -3.84 -1.82
C GLN A 131 7.23 -4.13 -1.92
N ILE A 132 6.90 -5.39 -2.16
CA ILE A 132 5.53 -5.90 -2.10
C ILE A 132 5.49 -7.01 -1.05
N GLN A 133 4.43 -7.03 -0.26
CA GLN A 133 4.13 -8.08 0.69
C GLN A 133 2.72 -8.60 0.39
N CYS A 134 2.57 -9.84 -0.04
CA CYS A 134 1.27 -10.37 -0.47
C CYS A 134 1.12 -11.86 -0.18
N SER A 135 -0.11 -12.38 -0.22
CA SER A 135 -0.32 -13.84 -0.24
C SER A 135 -0.11 -14.38 -1.66
N LEU A 136 0.02 -15.70 -1.80
CA LEU A 136 0.10 -16.36 -3.12
C LEU A 136 -1.09 -16.03 -4.02
N ARG A 137 -2.29 -15.79 -3.46
CA ARG A 137 -3.50 -15.47 -4.24
C ARG A 137 -3.43 -14.11 -4.94
N HIS A 138 -2.60 -13.21 -4.42
CA HIS A 138 -2.45 -11.85 -4.93
C HIS A 138 -1.27 -11.72 -5.89
N ILE A 139 -0.46 -12.77 -6.08
CA ILE A 139 0.76 -12.70 -6.90
C ILE A 139 0.47 -12.30 -8.35
N ALA A 140 -0.64 -12.77 -8.91
CA ALA A 140 -1.05 -12.49 -10.29
C ALA A 140 -1.29 -11.00 -10.55
N TRP A 141 -1.58 -10.20 -9.52
CA TRP A 141 -1.78 -8.76 -9.68
C TRP A 141 -0.49 -7.97 -9.85
N PHE A 142 0.64 -8.61 -9.58
CA PHE A 142 1.95 -8.05 -9.83
C PHE A 142 2.53 -8.53 -11.16
N GLU A 143 1.69 -9.03 -12.07
CA GLU A 143 2.10 -9.27 -13.45
C GLU A 143 2.70 -7.99 -14.06
N GLY A 144 3.92 -8.10 -14.59
CA GLY A 144 4.69 -6.99 -15.11
C GLY A 144 5.58 -6.25 -14.09
N PHE A 145 5.52 -6.59 -12.80
CA PHE A 145 6.55 -6.15 -11.85
C PHE A 145 7.83 -6.96 -12.07
N ARG A 146 8.98 -6.29 -12.06
CA ARG A 146 10.28 -6.97 -12.00
C ARG A 146 10.59 -7.32 -10.56
N VAL A 147 10.86 -8.60 -10.33
CA VAL A 147 11.08 -9.16 -9.00
C VAL A 147 12.54 -9.53 -8.87
N ASP A 148 13.23 -8.99 -7.87
CA ASP A 148 14.64 -9.33 -7.62
C ASP A 148 14.78 -10.43 -6.57
N LYS A 149 13.88 -10.44 -5.59
CA LYS A 149 13.94 -11.38 -4.48
C LYS A 149 12.54 -11.71 -4.02
N VAL A 150 12.23 -13.00 -3.95
CA VAL A 150 11.03 -13.51 -3.28
C VAL A 150 11.46 -14.17 -1.98
N GLU A 151 10.98 -13.65 -0.86
CA GLU A 151 11.12 -14.27 0.45
C GLU A 151 9.76 -14.81 0.89
N ILE A 152 9.71 -16.09 1.26
CA ILE A 152 8.52 -16.69 1.87
C ILE A 152 8.60 -16.47 3.38
N ILE A 153 7.74 -15.60 3.89
CA ILE A 153 7.62 -15.29 5.31
C ILE A 153 6.43 -16.06 5.89
N LYS A 154 6.67 -16.84 6.94
CA LYS A 154 5.58 -17.40 7.75
C LYS A 154 4.97 -16.27 8.59
N LYS A 155 3.68 -15.97 8.40
CA LYS A 155 2.92 -15.03 9.24
C LYS A 155 3.01 -15.52 10.69
N ARG A 156 3.66 -14.76 11.58
CA ARG A 156 3.59 -15.07 13.02
C ARG A 156 2.14 -14.90 13.44
N SER A 157 1.57 -15.95 14.04
CA SER A 157 0.19 -15.90 14.54
C SER A 157 0.07 -14.74 15.53
N CYS A 158 -0.79 -13.77 15.25
CA CYS A 158 -1.46 -13.06 16.33
C CYS A 158 -2.28 -14.12 17.09
N GLU A 159 -2.20 -14.10 18.42
CA GLU A 159 -2.81 -15.11 19.29
C GLU A 159 -4.27 -15.35 18.91
N GLY A 160 -4.63 -16.61 18.61
CA GLY A 160 -6.01 -17.04 18.38
C GLY A 160 -6.33 -17.67 17.02
N ILE A 161 -5.48 -17.56 16.00
CA ILE A 161 -5.77 -18.14 14.67
C ILE A 161 -5.06 -19.50 14.48
N ASN A 162 -5.85 -20.52 14.13
CA ASN A 162 -5.47 -21.92 13.98
C ASN A 162 -4.17 -22.13 13.18
N ARG A 163 -3.20 -22.83 13.78
CA ARG A 163 -1.80 -22.97 13.29
C ARG A 163 -1.62 -23.74 11.98
N ALA A 164 -2.65 -24.41 11.47
CA ALA A 164 -2.53 -25.33 10.33
C ALA A 164 -2.55 -24.66 8.95
N ASN A 165 -3.11 -23.44 8.82
CA ASN A 165 -3.32 -22.76 7.53
C ASN A 165 -2.75 -21.34 7.53
N LEU A 166 -1.59 -21.12 8.15
CA LEU A 166 -0.99 -19.79 8.15
C LEU A 166 -0.62 -19.41 6.71
N PRO A 167 -1.23 -18.37 6.13
CA PRO A 167 -0.95 -18.00 4.75
C PRO A 167 0.52 -17.58 4.63
N PHE A 168 1.22 -18.21 3.69
CA PHE A 168 2.55 -17.76 3.29
C PHE A 168 2.44 -16.35 2.75
N ILE A 169 3.27 -15.45 3.28
CA ILE A 169 3.39 -14.10 2.77
C ILE A 169 4.66 -14.05 1.93
N LEU A 170 4.51 -13.72 0.65
CA LEU A 170 5.61 -13.41 -0.24
C LEU A 170 6.03 -11.97 0.00
N LYS A 171 7.31 -11.76 0.32
CA LYS A 171 7.95 -10.45 0.29
C LYS A 171 8.80 -10.38 -0.98
N ILE A 172 8.39 -9.50 -1.87
CA ILE A 172 8.95 -9.31 -3.20
C ILE A 172 9.74 -8.00 -3.18
N GLY A 173 11.06 -8.06 -3.35
CA GLY A 173 11.87 -6.88 -3.64
C GLY A 173 11.69 -6.50 -5.11
N ALA A 174 11.33 -5.24 -5.37
CA ALA A 174 11.19 -4.68 -6.70
C ALA A 174 12.23 -3.58 -6.87
N ARG A 175 13.22 -3.76 -7.74
CA ARG A 175 14.22 -2.74 -8.06
C ARG A 175 14.05 -2.45 -9.53
N GLN A 176 13.94 -1.17 -9.85
CA GLN A 176 14.07 -0.72 -11.22
C GLN A 176 15.54 -0.92 -11.62
N LEU A 177 15.88 -2.13 -12.08
CA LEU A 177 17.20 -2.48 -12.62
C LEU A 177 17.17 -2.24 -14.13
N LEU A 178 17.95 -1.24 -14.55
CA LEU A 178 18.38 -1.10 -15.93
C LEU A 178 19.29 -2.28 -16.30
N SER A 179 18.95 -2.91 -17.42
CA SER A 179 19.64 -3.97 -18.16
C SER A 179 19.56 -5.42 -17.63
N HIS A 180 18.90 -6.23 -18.47
CA HIS A 180 19.14 -7.63 -18.84
C HIS A 180 19.53 -8.68 -17.80
N GLU A 181 18.62 -9.13 -16.94
CA GLU A 181 18.59 -10.55 -16.56
C GLU A 181 17.13 -11.04 -16.51
N ASN A 182 16.79 -11.92 -17.46
CA ASN A 182 15.50 -12.60 -17.52
C ASN A 182 15.42 -13.62 -16.38
N ILE A 183 14.47 -13.46 -15.47
CA ILE A 183 14.15 -14.50 -14.47
C ILE A 183 12.97 -15.31 -15.00
N ALA A 184 13.22 -16.58 -15.33
CA ALA A 184 12.20 -17.54 -15.73
C ALA A 184 11.44 -18.03 -14.48
N LEU A 185 10.20 -17.56 -14.32
CA LEU A 185 9.26 -17.96 -13.27
C LEU A 185 8.87 -19.45 -13.32
N SER A 186 9.12 -20.15 -14.43
CA SER A 186 8.79 -21.56 -14.61
C SER A 186 9.53 -22.49 -13.65
N ILE A 187 10.66 -22.08 -13.07
CA ILE A 187 11.46 -22.91 -12.15
C ILE A 187 10.76 -23.09 -10.79
N PHE A 188 9.82 -22.19 -10.42
CA PHE A 188 9.15 -22.23 -9.12
C PHE A 188 7.79 -22.95 -9.14
N LEU A 189 7.26 -23.31 -10.32
CA LEU A 189 5.94 -23.92 -10.45
C LEU A 189 5.98 -25.42 -10.78
N ASP A 190 7.14 -25.98 -11.08
CA ASP A 190 7.30 -27.44 -11.23
C ASP A 190 7.72 -28.06 -9.89
N THR A 191 6.72 -28.36 -9.06
CA THR A 191 6.79 -29.52 -8.16
C THR A 191 5.62 -30.42 -8.50
N GLU A 192 5.96 -31.55 -9.12
CA GLU A 192 5.09 -32.71 -9.41
C GLU A 192 4.23 -33.15 -8.21
#